data_AF-A0A162GV10-F1
#
_entry.id   AF-A0A162GV10-F1
#
_cell.length_a   1.000
_cell.length_b   1.000
_cell.length_c   1.000
_cell.angle_alpha   90.00
_cell.angle_beta   90.00
_cell.angle_gamma   90.00
#
_symmetry.space_group_name_H-M   'P 1'
#
loop_
_entity.id
_entity.type
_entity.pdbx_description
1 polymer ?
#
loop_
_entity_poly.entity_id
_entity_poly.type
_entity_poly.pdbx_seq_one_letter_code
_entity_poly.pdbx_strand_id
1 'polypeptide(L)'
;MQLIMKRAAVIAALSFLALPAFAQTKNGKSETYKDIIEKAYNLSLQRDRQQALNILATAIQRETRPQAISELKKTTSEVANVFFSDKAQQLFENGVSLRKTDLNQALDKVTEAARIEPDNFSIINEQARLLIAKGDCKNAQENVQKQLKVVSFDEELKLSLAQALICQNRWLDYQKVADTVVIKRSPQQKFWQALEVEKSLGQKSLTKAQDALANLKKSDEKYPELYYWNWKYGQTLKKNNPEEAQKYVMSCKNISANQYRQYMIDPMLCRRLVEVEGELKGMNGTPE
;
A
#
# COMPACT_ATOMS: atom_id res chain seq x y z
N MET A 1 -12.10 25.36 -98.92
CA MET A 1 -11.67 23.98 -99.26
C MET A 1 -11.69 23.21 -97.93
N GLN A 2 -12.83 22.65 -97.51
CA GLN A 2 -13.22 21.23 -97.75
C GLN A 2 -12.04 20.28 -97.44
N LEU A 3 -12.10 19.24 -96.62
CA LEU A 3 -13.17 18.37 -96.09
C LEU A 3 -12.37 17.35 -95.22
N ILE A 4 -12.71 16.94 -93.99
CA ILE A 4 -13.47 15.72 -93.68
C ILE A 4 -13.44 15.50 -92.16
N MET A 5 -14.63 15.19 -91.67
CA MET A 5 -15.00 14.79 -90.33
C MET A 5 -14.91 13.26 -90.14
N LYS A 6 -14.80 12.86 -88.87
CA LYS A 6 -15.19 11.57 -88.25
C LYS A 6 -14.25 10.36 -88.38
N ARG A 7 -13.86 9.84 -87.21
CA ARG A 7 -14.39 8.56 -86.71
C ARG A 7 -14.30 8.50 -85.18
N ALA A 8 -15.45 8.25 -84.56
CA ALA A 8 -15.56 7.83 -83.18
C ALA A 8 -15.25 6.34 -83.08
N ALA A 9 -14.55 5.95 -82.02
CA ALA A 9 -14.56 4.59 -81.51
C ALA A 9 -14.64 4.65 -79.99
N VAL A 10 -15.83 4.35 -79.48
CA VAL A 10 -16.09 4.01 -78.08
C VAL A 10 -15.69 2.56 -77.90
N ILE A 11 -14.73 2.27 -77.02
CA ILE A 11 -14.63 0.97 -76.35
C ILE A 11 -14.57 1.24 -74.85
N ALA A 12 -15.56 0.68 -74.18
CA ALA A 12 -15.75 0.72 -72.74
C ALA A 12 -14.81 -0.24 -72.02
N ALA A 13 -14.49 0.15 -70.77
CA ALA A 13 -14.21 -0.68 -69.61
C ALA A 13 -12.99 -1.63 -69.64
N LEU A 14 -12.03 -1.38 -68.75
CA LEU A 14 -11.94 -2.13 -67.49
C LEU A 14 -10.85 -1.52 -66.60
N SER A 15 -11.31 -0.89 -65.54
CA SER A 15 -10.55 -0.42 -64.40
C SER A 15 -9.86 -1.60 -63.71
N PHE A 16 -8.54 -1.68 -63.81
CA PHE A 16 -7.71 -2.41 -62.85
C PHE A 16 -6.87 -1.39 -62.07
N LEU A 17 -7.50 -0.85 -61.02
CA LEU A 17 -6.77 -0.28 -59.90
C LEU A 17 -5.98 -1.43 -59.26
N ALA A 18 -4.68 -1.51 -59.58
CA ALA A 18 -3.75 -2.30 -58.80
C ALA A 18 -3.58 -1.60 -57.44
N LEU A 19 -4.48 -1.91 -56.51
CA LEU A 19 -4.26 -1.64 -55.10
C LEU A 19 -3.04 -2.46 -54.66
N PRO A 20 -1.98 -1.85 -54.11
CA PRO A 20 -0.93 -2.63 -53.48
C PRO A 20 -1.58 -3.43 -52.35
N ALA A 21 -1.48 -4.75 -52.46
CA ALA A 21 -1.93 -5.69 -51.46
C ALA A 21 -1.38 -5.25 -50.10
N PHE A 22 -2.27 -4.85 -49.20
CA PHE A 22 -1.95 -4.80 -47.78
C PHE A 22 -1.47 -6.20 -47.41
N ALA A 23 -0.17 -6.31 -47.16
CA ALA A 23 0.40 -7.46 -46.50
C ALA A 23 -0.30 -7.59 -45.14
N GLN A 24 -1.30 -8.47 -45.07
CA GLN A 24 -1.75 -9.00 -43.80
C GLN A 24 -0.55 -9.76 -43.22
N THR A 25 0.23 -9.07 -42.40
CA THR A 25 1.19 -9.69 -41.51
C THR A 25 0.45 -10.76 -40.72
N LYS A 26 0.78 -12.01 -41.02
CA LYS A 26 0.38 -13.23 -40.32
C LYS A 26 0.22 -12.96 -38.82
N ASN A 27 -0.98 -13.26 -38.31
CA ASN A 27 -1.32 -13.57 -36.92
C ASN A 27 -0.10 -13.65 -36.00
N GLY A 28 0.27 -12.52 -35.39
CA GLY A 28 1.13 -12.54 -34.21
C GLY A 28 0.38 -13.32 -33.13
N LYS A 29 0.94 -14.44 -32.67
CA LYS A 29 0.41 -15.16 -31.51
C LYS A 29 0.12 -14.12 -30.43
N SER A 30 -1.11 -14.10 -29.90
CA SER A 30 -1.42 -13.19 -28.79
C SER A 30 -0.43 -13.52 -27.67
N GLU A 31 0.29 -12.50 -27.23
CA GLU A 31 1.23 -12.62 -26.13
C GLU A 31 0.54 -13.26 -24.92
N THR A 32 1.13 -14.32 -24.36
CA THR A 32 0.59 -15.01 -23.19
C THR A 32 0.98 -14.26 -21.92
N TYR A 33 0.29 -14.50 -20.80
CA TYR A 33 0.68 -13.89 -19.51
C TYR A 33 2.10 -14.29 -19.08
N LYS A 34 2.59 -15.46 -19.52
CA LYS A 34 3.96 -15.91 -19.24
C LYS A 34 5.00 -15.09 -20.00
N ASP A 35 4.72 -14.77 -21.26
CA ASP A 35 5.59 -13.89 -22.06
C ASP A 35 5.66 -12.49 -21.42
N ILE A 36 4.54 -11.98 -20.88
CA ILE A 36 4.50 -10.70 -20.16
C ILE A 36 5.33 -10.76 -18.87
N ILE A 37 5.23 -11.85 -18.10
CA ILE A 37 6.05 -12.07 -16.89
C ILE A 37 7.54 -12.05 -17.25
N GLU A 38 7.94 -12.76 -18.31
CA GLU A 38 9.33 -12.79 -18.77
C GLU A 38 9.81 -11.38 -19.18
N LYS A 39 9.01 -10.63 -19.94
CA LYS A 39 9.31 -9.24 -20.27
C LYS A 39 9.44 -8.36 -19.03
N ALA A 40 8.57 -8.54 -18.03
CA ALA A 40 8.63 -7.77 -16.80
C ALA A 40 9.91 -8.05 -16.00
N TYR A 41 10.36 -9.31 -15.96
CA TYR A 41 11.66 -9.64 -15.36
C TYR A 41 12.81 -9.04 -16.15
N ASN A 42 12.80 -9.08 -17.48
CA ASN A 42 13.85 -8.48 -18.29
C ASN A 42 13.93 -6.95 -18.07
N LEU A 43 12.79 -6.27 -17.95
CA LEU A 43 12.75 -4.84 -17.59
C LEU A 43 13.26 -4.61 -16.16
N SER A 44 12.91 -5.48 -15.21
CA SER A 44 13.42 -5.46 -13.84
C SER A 44 14.95 -5.59 -13.79
N LEU A 45 15.53 -6.50 -14.59
CA LEU A 45 16.99 -6.65 -14.74
C LEU A 45 17.66 -5.41 -15.35
N GLN A 46 16.95 -4.71 -16.25
CA GLN A 46 17.37 -3.41 -16.80
C GLN A 46 17.14 -2.25 -15.84
N ARG A 47 16.65 -2.51 -14.62
CA ARG A 47 16.29 -1.55 -13.59
C ARG A 47 15.11 -0.63 -13.96
N ASP A 48 14.30 -1.01 -14.94
CA ASP A 48 13.08 -0.29 -15.33
C ASP A 48 11.84 -0.86 -14.62
N ARG A 49 11.76 -0.62 -13.31
CA ARG A 49 10.62 -1.06 -12.49
C ARG A 49 9.31 -0.46 -13.00
N GLN A 50 9.31 0.81 -13.38
CA GLN A 50 8.09 1.51 -13.73
C GLN A 50 7.45 0.90 -14.98
N GLN A 51 8.24 0.60 -16.01
CA GLN A 51 7.73 -0.07 -17.20
C GLN A 51 7.29 -1.51 -16.89
N ALA A 52 8.06 -2.25 -16.09
CA ALA A 52 7.70 -3.61 -15.67
C ALA A 52 6.34 -3.66 -14.94
N LEU A 53 6.12 -2.76 -13.98
CA LEU A 53 4.86 -2.68 -13.24
C LEU A 53 3.69 -2.27 -14.15
N ASN A 54 3.91 -1.37 -15.11
CA ASN A 54 2.86 -0.94 -16.05
C ASN A 54 2.37 -2.08 -16.96
N ILE A 55 3.29 -2.88 -17.51
CA ILE A 55 2.90 -4.01 -18.37
C ILE A 55 2.18 -5.10 -17.57
N LEU A 56 2.63 -5.39 -16.34
CA LEU A 56 1.99 -6.35 -15.45
C LEU A 56 0.60 -5.87 -15.04
N ALA A 57 0.45 -4.59 -14.66
CA ALA A 57 -0.85 -4.00 -14.32
C ALA A 57 -1.84 -4.09 -15.48
N THR A 58 -1.39 -3.79 -16.70
CA THR A 58 -2.22 -3.89 -17.91
C THR A 58 -2.63 -5.33 -18.18
N ALA A 59 -1.73 -6.29 -17.99
CA ALA A 59 -2.03 -7.72 -18.17
C ALA A 59 -3.08 -8.21 -17.15
N ILE A 60 -2.95 -7.82 -15.88
CA ILE A 60 -3.88 -8.17 -14.81
C ILE A 60 -5.30 -7.68 -15.11
N GLN A 61 -5.44 -6.48 -15.71
CA GLN A 61 -6.76 -5.93 -16.06
C GLN A 61 -7.44 -6.68 -17.22
N ARG A 62 -6.66 -7.29 -18.11
CA ARG A 62 -7.16 -7.97 -19.32
C ARG A 62 -7.35 -9.47 -19.12
N GLU A 63 -6.65 -10.06 -18.17
CA GLU A 63 -6.70 -11.48 -17.88
C GLU A 63 -7.96 -11.85 -17.09
N THR A 64 -8.56 -12.99 -17.41
CA THR A 64 -9.79 -13.49 -16.76
C THR A 64 -9.56 -14.76 -15.96
N ARG A 65 -8.47 -15.49 -16.23
CA ARG A 65 -8.17 -16.76 -15.57
C ARG A 65 -7.60 -16.50 -14.18
N PRO A 66 -8.23 -17.01 -13.09
CA PRO A 66 -7.79 -16.75 -11.72
C PRO A 66 -6.33 -17.13 -11.45
N GLN A 67 -5.87 -18.26 -12.01
CA GLN A 67 -4.48 -18.72 -11.84
C GLN A 67 -3.47 -17.76 -12.47
N ALA A 68 -3.74 -17.28 -13.70
CA ALA A 68 -2.86 -16.34 -14.38
C ALA A 68 -2.84 -14.97 -13.68
N ILE A 69 -4.00 -14.49 -13.21
CA ILE A 69 -4.08 -13.27 -12.39
C ILE A 69 -3.24 -13.43 -11.12
N SER A 70 -3.33 -14.57 -10.44
CA SER A 70 -2.55 -14.85 -9.22
C SER A 70 -1.05 -14.79 -9.49
N GLU A 71 -0.59 -15.41 -10.58
CA GLU A 71 0.83 -15.44 -10.95
C GLU A 71 1.35 -14.06 -11.40
N LEU A 72 0.55 -13.30 -12.16
CA LEU A 72 0.86 -11.92 -12.51
C LEU A 72 0.96 -11.03 -11.27
N LYS A 73 0.01 -11.13 -10.33
CA LYS A 73 0.04 -10.37 -9.08
C LYS A 73 1.26 -10.70 -8.24
N LYS A 74 1.61 -11.98 -8.13
CA LYS A 74 2.83 -12.44 -7.45
C LYS A 74 4.07 -11.81 -8.08
N THR A 75 4.18 -11.87 -9.41
CA THR A 75 5.30 -11.27 -10.17
C THR A 75 5.37 -9.76 -9.93
N THR A 76 4.24 -9.06 -9.94
CA THR A 76 4.18 -7.62 -9.62
C THR A 76 4.73 -7.34 -8.23
N SER A 77 4.32 -8.11 -7.21
CA SER A 77 4.84 -7.94 -5.85
C SER A 77 6.35 -8.18 -5.76
N GLU A 78 6.90 -9.15 -6.50
CA GLU A 78 8.35 -9.41 -6.53
C GLU A 78 9.11 -8.25 -7.19
N VAL A 79 8.68 -7.82 -8.38
CA VAL A 79 9.30 -6.68 -9.11
C VAL A 79 9.17 -5.36 -8.35
N ALA A 80 8.05 -5.14 -7.66
CA ALA A 80 7.81 -3.91 -6.91
C ALA A 80 8.71 -3.77 -5.68
N ASN A 81 9.15 -4.89 -5.08
CA ASN A 81 9.90 -4.88 -3.82
C ASN A 81 11.38 -5.21 -3.94
N VAL A 82 11.81 -5.87 -5.02
CA VAL A 82 13.23 -6.16 -5.22
C VAL A 82 14.06 -4.87 -5.28
N PHE A 83 15.19 -4.87 -4.60
CA PHE A 83 16.17 -3.78 -4.65
C PHE A 83 17.09 -3.98 -5.86
N PHE A 84 17.33 -2.92 -6.62
CA PHE A 84 18.25 -2.90 -7.76
C PHE A 84 19.63 -2.35 -7.40
N SER A 85 19.76 -1.77 -6.21
CA SER A 85 20.98 -1.18 -5.67
C SER A 85 21.23 -1.63 -4.23
N ASP A 86 22.39 -2.24 -4.01
CA ASP A 86 22.87 -2.58 -2.66
C ASP A 86 22.90 -1.36 -1.75
N LYS A 87 23.25 -0.19 -2.30
CA LYS A 87 23.24 1.07 -1.55
C LYS A 87 21.84 1.45 -1.09
N ALA A 88 20.83 1.31 -1.96
CA ALA A 88 19.45 1.59 -1.58
C ALA A 88 18.95 0.60 -0.52
N GLN A 89 19.29 -0.68 -0.64
CA GLN A 89 18.96 -1.70 0.34
C GLN A 89 19.60 -1.40 1.71
N GLN A 90 20.90 -1.09 1.75
CA GLN A 90 21.61 -0.76 3.00
C GLN A 90 21.01 0.48 3.68
N LEU A 91 20.68 1.53 2.91
CA LEU A 91 20.03 2.72 3.44
C LEU A 91 18.64 2.40 4.00
N PHE A 92 17.85 1.59 3.29
CA PHE A 92 16.55 1.13 3.75
C PHE A 92 16.65 0.35 5.06
N GLU A 93 17.51 -0.67 5.12
CA GLU A 93 17.71 -1.51 6.30
C GLU A 93 18.20 -0.70 7.51
N ASN A 94 19.10 0.27 7.28
CA ASN A 94 19.54 1.19 8.31
C ASN A 94 18.37 2.03 8.85
N GLY A 95 17.57 2.63 7.96
CA GLY A 95 16.39 3.39 8.34
C GLY A 95 15.37 2.58 9.14
N VAL A 96 15.09 1.35 8.71
CA VAL A 96 14.23 0.38 9.42
C VAL A 96 14.77 0.10 10.83
N SER A 97 16.09 -0.04 10.98
CA SER A 97 16.72 -0.30 12.29
C SER A 97 16.61 0.88 13.28
N LEU A 98 16.60 2.11 12.76
CA LEU A 98 16.56 3.34 13.56
C LEU A 98 15.15 3.73 13.97
N ARG A 99 14.11 3.20 13.30
CA ARG A 99 12.71 3.61 13.49
C ARG A 99 12.24 3.69 14.94
N LYS A 100 12.69 2.76 15.79
CA LYS A 100 12.29 2.68 17.21
C LYS A 100 12.94 3.79 18.04
N THR A 101 14.19 4.12 17.75
CA THR A 101 15.06 4.95 18.60
C THR A 101 15.22 6.37 18.07
N ASP A 102 15.33 6.54 16.76
CA ASP A 102 15.50 7.84 16.11
C ASP A 102 14.68 7.91 14.82
N LEU A 103 13.48 8.50 14.94
CA LEU A 103 12.54 8.64 13.84
C LEU A 103 13.02 9.62 12.76
N ASN A 104 13.85 10.61 13.11
CA ASN A 104 14.36 11.59 12.15
C ASN A 104 15.43 10.93 11.28
N GLN A 105 16.43 10.31 11.90
CA GLN A 105 17.47 9.60 11.15
C GLN A 105 16.89 8.44 10.36
N ALA A 106 15.90 7.72 10.90
CA ALA A 106 15.19 6.69 10.15
C ALA A 106 14.57 7.23 8.85
N LEU A 107 13.85 8.35 8.94
CA LEU A 107 13.23 8.98 7.76
C LEU A 107 14.28 9.49 6.78
N ASP A 108 15.39 10.07 7.25
CA ASP A 108 16.47 10.54 6.40
C ASP A 108 17.05 9.38 5.58
N LYS A 109 17.35 8.23 6.22
CA LYS A 109 17.89 7.06 5.53
C LYS A 109 16.92 6.44 4.54
N VAL A 110 15.66 6.29 4.90
CA VAL A 110 14.63 5.80 3.95
C VAL A 110 14.42 6.80 2.80
N THR A 111 14.52 8.11 3.05
CA THR A 111 14.41 9.13 2.00
C THR A 111 15.63 9.12 1.07
N GLU A 112 16.84 8.90 1.59
CA GLU A 112 18.02 8.67 0.76
C GLU A 112 17.84 7.41 -0.12
N ALA A 113 17.29 6.32 0.42
CA ALA A 113 16.98 5.12 -0.35
C ALA A 113 15.94 5.40 -1.46
N ALA A 114 14.89 6.17 -1.14
CA ALA A 114 13.85 6.57 -2.09
C ALA A 114 14.38 7.45 -3.23
N ARG A 115 15.46 8.22 -3.02
CA ARG A 115 16.10 8.96 -4.13
C ARG A 115 16.80 8.03 -5.13
N ILE A 116 17.28 6.88 -4.68
CA ILE A 116 17.94 5.88 -5.53
C ILE A 116 16.90 5.00 -6.21
N GLU A 117 15.88 4.56 -5.46
CA GLU A 117 14.82 3.68 -5.95
C GLU A 117 13.42 4.25 -5.63
N PRO A 118 12.96 5.27 -6.37
CA PRO A 118 11.76 6.04 -6.02
C PRO A 118 10.43 5.29 -6.15
N ASP A 119 10.42 4.14 -6.83
CA ASP A 119 9.24 3.33 -7.06
C ASP A 119 9.32 1.94 -6.39
N ASN A 120 10.28 1.73 -5.48
CA ASN A 120 10.35 0.49 -4.68
C ASN A 120 9.31 0.53 -3.54
N PHE A 121 8.43 -0.47 -3.49
CA PHE A 121 7.28 -0.46 -2.57
C PHE A 121 7.68 -0.66 -1.11
N SER A 122 8.75 -1.40 -0.83
CA SER A 122 9.26 -1.56 0.54
C SER A 122 9.71 -0.22 1.10
N ILE A 123 10.47 0.56 0.31
CA ILE A 123 10.90 1.91 0.68
C ILE A 123 9.68 2.83 0.88
N ILE A 124 8.72 2.81 -0.04
CA ILE A 124 7.55 3.71 0.01
C ILE A 124 6.67 3.43 1.22
N ASN A 125 6.39 2.16 1.51
CA ASN A 125 5.61 1.77 2.69
C ASN A 125 6.31 2.20 3.98
N GLU A 126 7.62 1.99 4.08
CA GLU A 126 8.35 2.40 5.28
C GLU A 126 8.40 3.92 5.41
N GLN A 127 8.64 4.65 4.32
CA GLN A 127 8.63 6.11 4.33
C GLN A 127 7.26 6.65 4.78
N ALA A 128 6.17 6.09 4.26
CA ALA A 128 4.82 6.47 4.65
C ALA A 128 4.59 6.26 6.16
N ARG A 129 5.01 5.12 6.72
CA ARG A 129 4.89 4.84 8.16
C ARG A 129 5.69 5.80 9.02
N LEU A 130 6.91 6.14 8.60
CA LEU A 130 7.77 7.10 9.30
C LEU A 130 7.17 8.52 9.24
N LEU A 131 6.62 8.92 8.10
CA LEU A 131 5.91 10.19 7.94
C LEU A 131 4.65 10.25 8.83
N ILE A 132 3.85 9.18 8.87
CA ILE A 132 2.67 9.09 9.75
C ILE A 132 3.07 9.21 11.22
N ALA A 133 4.13 8.51 11.64
CA ALA A 133 4.65 8.57 12.99
C ALA A 133 5.13 9.99 13.38
N LYS A 134 5.49 10.83 12.40
CA LYS A 134 5.85 12.24 12.58
C LYS A 134 4.67 13.20 12.43
N GLY A 135 3.47 12.68 12.13
CA GLY A 135 2.27 13.48 11.86
C GLY A 135 2.17 14.04 10.44
N ASP A 136 3.13 13.74 9.55
CA ASP A 136 3.12 14.19 8.15
C ASP A 136 2.31 13.23 7.26
N CYS A 137 1.03 13.12 7.57
CA CYS A 137 0.16 12.12 6.99
C CYS A 137 -0.28 12.47 5.56
N LYS A 138 -0.19 13.75 5.18
CA LYS A 138 -0.46 14.20 3.81
C LYS A 138 0.62 13.69 2.84
N ASN A 139 1.90 13.89 3.16
CA ASN A 139 2.99 13.40 2.30
C ASN A 139 3.02 11.87 2.25
N ALA A 140 2.71 11.19 3.37
CA ALA A 140 2.52 9.74 3.38
C ALA A 140 1.43 9.29 2.40
N GLN A 141 0.28 9.95 2.40
CA GLN A 141 -0.84 9.65 1.50
C GLN A 141 -0.44 9.84 0.04
N GLU A 142 0.19 10.96 -0.31
CA GLU A 142 0.56 11.30 -1.70
C GLU A 142 1.53 10.27 -2.29
N ASN A 143 2.56 9.88 -1.53
CA ASN A 143 3.57 8.92 -1.97
C ASN A 143 2.96 7.54 -2.27
N VAL A 144 2.12 7.04 -1.37
CA VAL A 144 1.47 5.73 -1.52
C VAL A 144 0.43 5.75 -2.64
N GLN A 145 -0.35 6.83 -2.74
CA GLN A 145 -1.40 6.95 -3.74
C GLN A 145 -0.86 6.99 -5.17
N LYS A 146 0.36 7.52 -5.39
CA LYS A 146 1.04 7.44 -6.69
C LYS A 146 1.19 5.98 -7.14
N GLN A 147 1.62 5.10 -6.25
CA GLN A 147 1.87 3.69 -6.59
C GLN A 147 0.59 2.89 -6.79
N LEU A 148 -0.44 3.17 -5.99
CA LEU A 148 -1.75 2.53 -6.13
C LEU A 148 -2.48 2.87 -7.45
N LYS A 149 -2.10 3.94 -8.15
CA LYS A 149 -2.59 4.23 -9.51
C LYS A 149 -2.11 3.21 -10.53
N VAL A 150 -0.94 2.61 -10.30
CA VAL A 150 -0.35 1.58 -11.18
C VAL A 150 -0.73 0.19 -10.66
N VAL A 151 -0.47 -0.08 -9.39
CA VAL A 151 -0.72 -1.38 -8.75
C VAL A 151 -1.85 -1.25 -7.74
N SER A 152 -3.10 -1.32 -8.23
CA SER A 152 -4.30 -1.05 -7.42
C SER A 152 -4.70 -2.17 -6.46
N PHE A 153 -4.06 -3.34 -6.51
CA PHE A 153 -4.40 -4.49 -5.68
C PHE A 153 -3.44 -4.73 -4.51
N ASP A 154 -2.31 -4.01 -4.44
CA ASP A 154 -1.32 -4.23 -3.38
C ASP A 154 -1.90 -3.88 -2.01
N GLU A 155 -1.96 -4.86 -1.13
CA GLU A 155 -2.63 -4.69 0.16
C GLU A 155 -1.81 -3.84 1.13
N GLU A 156 -0.48 -3.94 1.08
CA GLU A 156 0.37 -3.20 2.01
C GLU A 156 0.34 -1.70 1.71
N LEU A 157 0.37 -1.32 0.42
CA LEU A 157 0.13 0.04 0.00
C LEU A 157 -1.28 0.52 0.40
N LYS A 158 -2.32 -0.32 0.24
CA LYS A 158 -3.68 0.04 0.70
C LYS A 158 -3.73 0.29 2.20
N LEU A 159 -3.05 -0.54 2.99
CA LEU A 159 -2.96 -0.36 4.43
C LEU A 159 -2.22 0.93 4.78
N SER A 160 -1.07 1.21 4.16
CA SER A 160 -0.34 2.47 4.37
C SER A 160 -1.16 3.70 3.99
N LEU A 161 -1.95 3.63 2.90
CA LEU A 161 -2.89 4.68 2.53
C LEU A 161 -4.00 4.83 3.59
N ALA A 162 -4.57 3.72 4.06
CA ALA A 162 -5.60 3.73 5.10
C ALA A 162 -5.07 4.34 6.41
N GLN A 163 -3.86 3.99 6.83
CA GLN A 163 -3.18 4.57 7.99
C GLN A 163 -3.00 6.10 7.83
N ALA A 164 -2.55 6.55 6.66
CA ALA A 164 -2.40 7.98 6.36
C ALA A 164 -3.74 8.73 6.37
N LEU A 165 -4.82 8.11 5.91
CA LEU A 165 -6.17 8.70 5.92
C LEU A 165 -6.76 8.78 7.33
N ILE A 166 -6.56 7.74 8.15
CA ILE A 166 -6.97 7.73 9.57
C ILE A 166 -6.26 8.84 10.35
N CYS A 167 -4.94 8.98 10.17
CA CYS A 167 -4.19 10.05 10.81
C CYS A 167 -4.71 11.47 10.45
N GLN A 168 -5.26 11.64 9.24
CA GLN A 168 -5.87 12.90 8.81
C GLN A 168 -7.34 13.05 9.18
N ASN A 169 -7.92 12.09 9.92
CA ASN A 169 -9.35 12.02 10.21
C ASN A 169 -10.26 11.92 8.97
N ARG A 170 -9.74 11.42 7.84
CA ARG A 170 -10.48 11.26 6.57
C ARG A 170 -11.26 9.94 6.54
N TRP A 171 -12.25 9.81 7.41
CA TRP A 171 -12.99 8.57 7.66
C TRP A 171 -13.69 7.97 6.43
N LEU A 172 -14.30 8.83 5.60
CA LEU A 172 -15.02 8.39 4.40
C LEU A 172 -14.05 7.81 3.36
N ASP A 173 -12.88 8.42 3.22
CA ASP A 173 -11.88 7.95 2.25
C ASP A 173 -11.17 6.70 2.75
N TYR A 174 -10.91 6.60 4.06
CA TYR A 174 -10.49 5.33 4.67
C TYR A 174 -11.49 4.21 4.36
N GLN A 175 -12.80 4.46 4.54
CA GLN A 175 -13.81 3.44 4.30
C GLN A 175 -13.79 2.93 2.86
N LYS A 176 -13.68 3.84 1.88
CA LYS A 176 -13.54 3.47 0.46
C LYS A 176 -12.36 2.53 0.22
N VAL A 177 -11.23 2.73 0.90
CA VAL A 177 -10.06 1.85 0.77
C VAL A 177 -10.34 0.50 1.45
N ALA A 178 -10.84 0.53 2.69
CA ALA A 178 -11.12 -0.67 3.49
C ALA A 178 -12.13 -1.60 2.79
N ASP A 179 -13.15 -1.06 2.11
CA ASP A 179 -14.15 -1.82 1.37
C ASP A 179 -13.57 -2.61 0.19
N THR A 180 -12.36 -2.26 -0.28
CA THR A 180 -11.66 -3.00 -1.35
C THR A 180 -10.84 -4.18 -0.85
N VAL A 181 -10.81 -4.42 0.47
CA VAL A 181 -9.98 -5.44 1.11
C VAL A 181 -10.85 -6.43 1.88
N VAL A 182 -10.61 -7.73 1.68
CA VAL A 182 -11.27 -8.78 2.46
C VAL A 182 -10.52 -8.97 3.78
N ILE A 183 -10.73 -8.05 4.73
CA ILE A 183 -9.95 -7.95 5.99
C ILE A 183 -9.88 -9.27 6.77
N LYS A 184 -10.95 -10.08 6.79
CA LYS A 184 -10.97 -11.38 7.50
C LYS A 184 -10.00 -12.42 6.95
N ARG A 185 -9.49 -12.25 5.74
CA ARG A 185 -8.51 -13.13 5.09
C ARG A 185 -7.15 -12.46 4.91
N SER A 186 -7.00 -11.24 5.41
CA SER A 186 -5.80 -10.43 5.32
C SER A 186 -4.73 -10.95 6.29
N PRO A 187 -3.47 -11.13 5.85
CA PRO A 187 -2.34 -11.31 6.77
C PRO A 187 -2.16 -10.11 7.74
N GLN A 188 -2.68 -8.95 7.33
CA GLN A 188 -2.64 -7.68 8.05
C GLN A 188 -3.94 -7.39 8.82
N GLN A 189 -4.79 -8.40 9.04
CA GLN A 189 -6.11 -8.25 9.68
C GLN A 189 -6.08 -7.40 10.96
N LYS A 190 -5.14 -7.68 11.88
CA LYS A 190 -4.98 -6.93 13.14
C LYS A 190 -4.74 -5.43 12.93
N PHE A 191 -3.96 -5.05 11.92
CA PHE A 191 -3.67 -3.64 11.64
C PHE A 191 -4.91 -2.94 11.06
N TRP A 192 -5.65 -3.60 10.17
CA TRP A 192 -6.94 -3.09 9.69
C TRP A 192 -7.96 -2.92 10.83
N GLN A 193 -8.01 -3.87 11.76
CA GLN A 193 -8.93 -3.78 12.90
C GLN A 193 -8.53 -2.67 13.87
N ALA A 194 -7.23 -2.42 14.08
CA ALA A 194 -6.78 -1.28 14.87
C ALA A 194 -7.25 0.07 14.27
N LEU A 195 -7.21 0.20 12.95
CA LEU A 195 -7.73 1.38 12.26
C LEU A 195 -9.25 1.53 12.42
N GLU A 196 -10.01 0.43 12.44
CA GLU A 196 -11.45 0.49 12.67
C GLU A 196 -11.79 0.91 14.11
N VAL A 197 -10.96 0.52 15.09
CA VAL A 197 -11.08 1.02 16.47
C VAL A 197 -10.84 2.52 16.51
N GLU A 198 -9.74 3.00 15.93
CA GLU A 198 -9.37 4.42 15.90
C GLU A 198 -10.45 5.27 15.23
N LYS A 199 -10.94 4.86 14.06
CA LYS A 199 -12.06 5.50 13.37
C LYS A 199 -13.32 5.54 14.23
N SER A 200 -13.71 4.40 14.82
CA SER A 200 -14.97 4.30 15.59
C SER A 200 -14.93 5.19 16.83
N LEU A 201 -13.79 5.25 17.52
CA LEU A 201 -13.54 6.16 18.63
C LEU A 201 -13.56 7.62 18.17
N GLY A 202 -12.89 7.95 17.06
CA GLY A 202 -12.88 9.30 16.47
C GLY A 202 -14.28 9.79 16.06
N GLN A 203 -15.13 8.88 15.59
CA GLN A 203 -16.53 9.14 15.27
C GLN A 203 -17.47 9.09 16.49
N LYS A 204 -16.94 8.83 17.70
CA LYS A 204 -17.71 8.65 18.95
C LYS A 204 -18.77 7.54 18.86
N SER A 205 -18.57 6.56 17.98
CA SER A 205 -19.49 5.43 17.81
C SER A 205 -19.09 4.30 18.76
N LEU A 206 -19.52 4.41 20.03
CA LEU A 206 -19.05 3.53 21.11
C LEU A 206 -19.36 2.05 20.89
N THR A 207 -20.56 1.72 20.40
CA THR A 207 -20.94 0.33 20.08
C THR A 207 -20.02 -0.25 19.01
N LYS A 208 -19.74 0.51 17.93
CA LYS A 208 -18.82 0.08 16.87
C LYS A 208 -17.38 -0.03 17.38
N ALA A 209 -16.95 0.88 18.25
CA ALA A 209 -15.63 0.81 18.86
C ALA A 209 -15.47 -0.44 19.73
N GLN A 210 -16.50 -0.81 20.50
CA GLN A 210 -16.51 -2.05 21.29
C GLN A 210 -16.41 -3.30 20.40
N ASP A 211 -17.19 -3.35 19.32
CA ASP A 211 -17.14 -4.47 18.36
C ASP A 211 -15.77 -4.55 17.66
N ALA A 212 -15.20 -3.41 17.27
CA ALA A 212 -13.89 -3.33 16.66
C ALA A 212 -12.78 -3.80 17.63
N LEU A 213 -12.86 -3.43 18.91
CA LEU A 213 -11.94 -3.90 19.96
C LEU A 213 -12.03 -5.41 20.17
N ALA A 214 -13.24 -5.97 20.21
CA ALA A 214 -13.45 -7.41 20.33
C ALA A 214 -12.84 -8.15 19.12
N ASN A 215 -13.01 -7.60 17.92
CA ASN A 215 -12.41 -8.13 16.70
C ASN A 215 -10.88 -8.05 16.70
N LEU A 216 -10.29 -6.93 17.16
CA LEU A 216 -8.85 -6.75 17.31
C LEU A 216 -8.26 -7.78 18.29
N LYS A 217 -8.89 -7.92 19.46
CA LYS A 217 -8.51 -8.91 20.47
C LYS A 217 -8.55 -10.34 19.92
N LYS A 218 -9.57 -10.67 19.13
CA LYS A 218 -9.69 -11.98 18.49
C LYS A 218 -8.60 -12.22 17.44
N SER A 219 -8.15 -11.18 16.73
CA SER A 219 -7.09 -11.32 15.74
C SER A 219 -5.71 -11.46 16.36
N ASP A 220 -5.40 -10.73 17.42
CA ASP A 220 -4.13 -10.84 18.14
C ASP A 220 -4.25 -10.23 19.55
N GLU A 221 -4.37 -11.09 20.56
CA GLU A 221 -4.47 -10.68 21.96
C GLU A 221 -3.15 -10.15 22.55
N LYS A 222 -2.02 -10.45 21.91
CA LYS A 222 -0.66 -10.05 22.35
C LYS A 222 -0.22 -8.74 21.72
N TYR A 223 -1.06 -8.17 20.85
CA TYR A 223 -0.74 -6.94 20.14
C TYR A 223 -0.70 -5.74 21.11
N PRO A 224 0.45 -5.04 21.30
CA PRO A 224 0.54 -4.00 22.32
C PRO A 224 -0.50 -2.89 22.18
N GLU A 225 -0.79 -2.42 20.97
CA GLU A 225 -1.75 -1.33 20.75
C GLU A 225 -3.20 -1.72 21.09
N LEU A 226 -3.53 -3.02 21.23
CA LEU A 226 -4.84 -3.43 21.77
C LEU A 226 -5.06 -2.86 23.18
N TYR A 227 -4.05 -2.91 24.04
CA TYR A 227 -4.14 -2.39 25.42
C TYR A 227 -4.31 -0.87 25.44
N TYR A 228 -3.59 -0.17 24.57
CA TYR A 228 -3.77 1.28 24.40
C TYR A 228 -5.21 1.62 23.96
N TRP A 229 -5.75 0.89 22.99
CA TRP A 229 -7.09 1.15 22.50
C TRP A 229 -8.19 0.79 23.50
N ASN A 230 -8.04 -0.29 24.28
CA ASN A 230 -8.95 -0.60 25.39
C ASN A 230 -8.93 0.50 26.45
N TRP A 231 -7.74 0.98 26.82
CA TRP A 231 -7.59 2.10 27.76
C TRP A 231 -8.27 3.36 27.22
N LYS A 232 -8.01 3.75 25.97
CA LYS A 232 -8.67 4.91 25.33
C LYS A 232 -10.19 4.80 25.26
N TYR A 233 -10.72 3.62 24.98
CA TYR A 233 -12.16 3.37 25.01
C TYR A 233 -12.74 3.56 26.42
N GLY A 234 -12.07 3.04 27.46
CA GLY A 234 -12.44 3.28 28.86
C GLY A 234 -12.48 4.77 29.21
N GLN A 235 -11.44 5.51 28.84
CA GLN A 235 -11.38 6.96 29.04
C GLN A 235 -12.55 7.69 28.36
N THR A 236 -12.92 7.26 27.15
CA THR A 236 -14.06 7.83 26.41
C THR A 236 -15.39 7.60 27.14
N LEU A 237 -15.52 6.47 27.85
CA LEU A 237 -16.66 6.15 28.70
C LEU A 237 -16.61 6.84 30.09
N LYS A 238 -15.59 7.66 30.36
CA LYS A 238 -15.27 8.19 31.69
C LYS A 238 -15.13 7.08 32.75
N LYS A 239 -14.71 5.89 32.31
CA LYS A 239 -14.38 4.75 33.17
C LYS A 239 -12.87 4.65 33.23
N ASN A 240 -12.31 4.87 34.41
CA ASN A 240 -10.88 4.65 34.58
C ASN A 240 -10.58 3.15 34.42
N ASN A 241 -9.58 2.82 33.60
CA ASN A 241 -9.12 1.45 33.39
C ASN A 241 -7.60 1.38 33.48
N PRO A 242 -7.03 1.53 34.69
CA PRO A 242 -5.58 1.60 34.88
C PRO A 242 -4.88 0.28 34.52
N GLU A 243 -5.59 -0.86 34.59
CA GLU A 243 -5.03 -2.16 34.23
C GLU A 243 -4.60 -2.24 32.76
N GLU A 244 -5.43 -1.75 31.84
CA GLU A 244 -5.10 -1.76 30.41
C GLU A 244 -3.95 -0.79 30.09
N ALA A 245 -3.91 0.37 30.76
CA ALA A 245 -2.78 1.29 30.67
C ALA A 245 -1.47 0.65 31.16
N GLN A 246 -1.50 -0.05 32.30
CA GLN A 246 -0.34 -0.77 32.83
C GLN A 246 0.13 -1.87 31.87
N LYS A 247 -0.79 -2.67 31.31
CA LYS A 247 -0.46 -3.69 30.30
C LYS A 247 0.19 -3.09 29.07
N TYR A 248 -0.29 -1.94 28.59
CA TYR A 248 0.32 -1.22 27.48
C TYR A 248 1.77 -0.82 27.79
N VAL A 249 1.98 -0.13 28.93
CA VAL A 249 3.30 0.34 29.36
C VAL A 249 4.27 -0.83 29.50
N MET A 250 3.86 -1.92 30.17
CA MET A 250 4.67 -3.11 30.34
C MET A 250 5.02 -3.78 29.01
N SER A 251 4.02 -3.95 28.13
CA SER A 251 4.22 -4.56 26.81
C SER A 251 5.19 -3.77 25.95
N CYS A 252 5.11 -2.43 26.00
CA CYS A 252 5.95 -1.55 25.20
C CYS A 252 7.37 -1.41 25.73
N LYS A 253 7.57 -1.36 27.05
CA LYS A 253 8.91 -1.33 27.65
C LYS A 253 9.66 -2.65 27.44
N ASN A 254 8.94 -3.77 27.49
CA ASN A 254 9.51 -5.11 27.39
C ASN A 254 9.37 -5.74 26.00
N ILE A 255 9.05 -4.94 24.97
CA ILE A 255 8.87 -5.47 23.61
C ILE A 255 10.17 -6.07 23.08
N SER A 256 10.18 -7.37 22.81
CA SER A 256 11.33 -8.05 22.21
C SER A 256 11.56 -7.60 20.77
N ALA A 257 12.77 -7.83 20.25
CA ALA A 257 13.08 -7.53 18.84
C ALA A 257 12.17 -8.29 17.85
N ASN A 258 11.79 -9.54 18.18
CA ASN A 258 10.87 -10.34 17.37
C ASN A 258 9.47 -9.75 17.37
N GLN A 259 8.92 -9.41 18.53
CA GLN A 259 7.60 -8.78 18.63
C GLN A 259 7.59 -7.40 17.94
N TYR A 260 8.67 -6.63 18.08
CA TYR A 260 8.78 -5.34 17.40
C TYR A 260 8.69 -5.53 15.88
N ARG A 261 9.48 -6.46 15.31
CA ARG A 261 9.41 -6.78 13.87
C ARG A 261 8.03 -7.27 13.43
N GLN A 262 7.35 -8.05 14.26
CA GLN A 262 6.00 -8.54 13.97
C GLN A 262 4.97 -7.39 13.87
N TYR A 263 5.15 -6.34 14.67
CA TYR A 263 4.15 -5.28 14.83
C TYR A 263 4.53 -3.94 14.20
N MET A 264 5.76 -3.79 13.69
CA MET A 264 6.23 -2.53 13.11
C MET A 264 5.51 -2.11 11.82
N ILE A 265 4.51 -2.84 11.34
CA ILE A 265 3.63 -2.31 10.30
C ILE A 265 2.73 -1.19 10.86
N ASP A 266 2.45 -1.18 12.17
CA ASP A 266 1.76 -0.07 12.82
C ASP A 266 2.72 1.12 13.03
N PRO A 267 2.46 2.29 12.42
CA PRO A 267 3.31 3.48 12.56
C PRO A 267 3.38 4.00 14.01
N MET A 268 2.36 3.72 14.83
CA MET A 268 2.21 4.21 16.20
C MET A 268 2.58 3.19 17.27
N LEU A 269 3.08 2.01 16.89
CA LEU A 269 3.54 0.97 17.81
C LEU A 269 4.41 1.55 18.94
N CYS A 270 3.89 1.49 20.17
CA CYS A 270 4.52 1.94 21.41
C CYS A 270 4.92 3.43 21.45
N ARG A 271 4.43 4.26 20.53
CA ARG A 271 4.77 5.69 20.48
C ARG A 271 3.99 6.52 21.50
N ARG A 272 2.92 5.97 22.04
CA ARG A 272 2.03 6.65 23.00
C ARG A 272 2.40 6.33 24.46
N LEU A 273 3.57 5.75 24.68
CA LEU A 273 4.06 5.35 26.00
C LEU A 273 4.09 6.53 26.98
N VAL A 274 4.67 7.65 26.57
CA VAL A 274 4.82 8.85 27.42
C VAL A 274 3.47 9.41 27.85
N GLU A 275 2.50 9.42 26.93
CA GLU A 275 1.12 9.84 27.21
C GLU A 275 0.48 8.97 28.29
N VAL A 276 0.51 7.64 28.09
CA VAL A 276 -0.12 6.69 29.02
C VAL A 276 0.56 6.72 30.39
N GLU A 277 1.89 6.84 30.43
CA GLU A 277 2.63 6.96 31.70
C GLU A 277 2.33 8.25 32.45
N GLY A 278 2.17 9.37 31.73
CA GLY A 278 1.80 10.65 32.32
C GLY A 278 0.44 10.58 33.03
N GLU A 279 -0.56 10.01 32.35
CA GLU A 279 -1.91 9.82 32.90
C GLU A 279 -1.91 8.88 34.12
N LEU A 280 -1.19 7.75 34.05
CA LEU A 280 -1.08 6.82 35.19
C LEU A 280 -0.46 7.48 36.43
N LYS A 281 0.54 8.35 36.25
CA LYS A 281 1.15 9.10 37.38
C LYS A 281 0.19 10.14 37.95
N GLY A 282 -0.60 10.80 37.11
CA GLY A 282 -1.62 11.76 37.54
C GLY A 282 -2.74 11.08 38.35
N MET A 283 -3.15 9.87 37.98
CA MET A 283 -4.13 9.07 38.72
C MET A 283 -3.64 8.64 40.10
N ASN A 284 -2.33 8.38 40.25
CA ASN A 284 -1.72 8.02 41.53
C ASN A 284 -1.42 9.24 42.43
N GLY A 285 -1.64 10.46 41.92
CA GLY A 285 -1.31 11.73 42.57
C GLY A 285 -2.50 12.50 43.15
N THR A 286 -3.72 11.94 43.13
CA THR A 286 -4.87 12.46 43.88
C THR A 286 -4.92 11.79 45.25
N PRO A 287 -4.55 12.48 46.35
CA PRO A 287 -4.95 12.04 47.68
C PRO A 287 -6.46 12.25 47.80
N GLU A 288 -7.17 11.24 48.31
CA GLU A 288 -8.47 11.46 48.95
C GLU A 288 -8.32 12.40 50.16
#